data_AF-A0A8T5E649-F1
#
_entry.id   AF-A0A8T5E649-F1
#
_cell.length_a   1.000
_cell.length_b   1.000
_cell.length_c   1.000
_cell.angle_alpha   90.00
_cell.angle_beta   90.00
_cell.angle_gamma   90.00
#
_symmetry.space_group_name_H-M   'P 1'
#
loop_
_entity.id
_entity.type
_entity.pdbx_description
1 polymer ?
#
loop_
_entity_poly.entity_id
_entity_poly.type
_entity_poly.pdbx_seq_one_letter_code
_entity_poly.pdbx_strand_id
1 'polypeptide(L)'
;DYNTYTKTDNSPVTDADLTSNKIINEVLSNTKYSILSEEDIDDQSRLSKDMIWIVDPLDGTSDFIDKTGEFTVMIALVQNKKPILGVIAWPTEKILFVAQKNCGAFRYSDNRWDKISVTKIDELPKCRTVGSRHHLSEKEKKFIKKIGIEDFTSIGSSLKVGKISSGQAEAYITTTNKMKEWDTAASYCIVSEAGGKMTDMLGNDLTYNNKNVHHQNGILVTNGLIHDKIVEEFKKLE
;
A
#
# COMPACT_ATOMS: atom_id res chain seq x y z
N ASP A 1 -25.99 -6.47 -6.18
CA ASP A 1 -26.23 -5.08 -5.74
C ASP A 1 -25.70 -4.89 -4.33
N TYR A 2 -25.16 -3.71 -4.02
CA TYR A 2 -24.62 -3.31 -2.72
C TYR A 2 -25.09 -1.89 -2.41
N ASN A 3 -25.18 -1.54 -1.13
CA ASN A 3 -25.43 -0.17 -0.70
C ASN A 3 -24.11 0.60 -0.57
N THR A 4 -24.21 1.92 -0.72
CA THR A 4 -23.09 2.86 -0.52
C THR A 4 -23.50 3.87 0.56
N TYR A 5 -22.56 4.15 1.45
CA TYR A 5 -22.68 5.08 2.55
C TYR A 5 -21.50 6.07 2.52
N THR A 6 -21.60 7.15 3.30
CA THR A 6 -20.56 8.17 3.43
C THR A 6 -20.07 8.21 4.87
N LYS A 7 -18.76 8.04 5.09
CA LYS A 7 -18.13 8.17 6.40
C LYS A 7 -18.08 9.65 6.83
N THR A 8 -17.75 9.90 8.10
CA THR A 8 -17.64 11.26 8.66
C THR A 8 -16.60 12.15 7.95
N ASP A 9 -15.58 11.55 7.33
CA ASP A 9 -14.55 12.25 6.56
C ASP A 9 -14.90 12.39 5.06
N ASN A 10 -16.16 12.10 4.69
CA ASN A 10 -16.69 12.09 3.33
C ASN A 10 -16.12 11.01 2.40
N SER A 11 -15.36 10.04 2.92
CA SER A 11 -14.98 8.87 2.14
C SER A 11 -16.18 7.91 1.95
N PRO A 12 -16.25 7.20 0.81
CA PRO A 12 -17.28 6.19 0.58
C PRO A 12 -17.00 4.91 1.39
N VAL A 13 -18.06 4.18 1.72
CA VAL A 13 -18.00 2.81 2.27
C VAL A 13 -19.19 2.01 1.73
N THR A 14 -19.02 0.72 1.49
CA THR A 14 -20.08 -0.15 0.97
C THR A 14 -20.34 -1.36 1.87
N ASP A 15 -21.40 -2.09 1.56
CA ASP A 15 -21.67 -3.39 2.19
C ASP A 15 -20.49 -4.37 2.02
N ALA A 16 -19.71 -4.23 0.95
CA ALA A 16 -18.56 -5.09 0.69
C ALA A 16 -17.41 -4.82 1.69
N ASP A 17 -17.11 -3.56 1.98
CA ASP A 17 -16.10 -3.15 2.97
C ASP A 17 -16.47 -3.72 4.35
N LEU A 18 -17.72 -3.52 4.78
CA LEU A 18 -18.22 -3.98 6.08
C LEU A 18 -18.26 -5.51 6.21
N THR A 19 -18.70 -6.20 5.14
CA THR A 19 -18.77 -7.67 5.13
C THR A 19 -17.37 -8.28 5.12
N SER A 20 -16.45 -7.72 4.31
CA SER A 20 -15.05 -8.12 4.27
C SER A 20 -14.39 -7.94 5.64
N ASN A 21 -14.59 -6.77 6.26
CA ASN A 21 -14.10 -6.47 7.60
C ASN A 21 -14.56 -7.50 8.64
N LYS A 22 -15.85 -7.84 8.64
CA LYS A 22 -16.42 -8.82 9.57
C LYS A 22 -15.78 -10.20 9.41
N ILE A 23 -15.64 -10.69 8.18
CA ILE A 23 -15.05 -12.01 7.89
C ILE A 23 -13.58 -12.05 8.31
N ILE A 24 -12.81 -11.01 7.98
CA ILE A 24 -11.40 -10.92 8.34
C ILE A 24 -11.23 -10.87 9.86
N ASN A 25 -12.04 -10.07 10.56
CA ASN A 25 -12.04 -10.01 12.02
C ASN A 25 -12.35 -11.37 12.66
N GLU A 26 -13.35 -12.10 12.15
CA GLU A 26 -13.69 -13.45 12.65
C GLU A 26 -12.48 -14.40 12.55
N VAL A 27 -11.79 -14.42 11.40
CA VAL A 27 -10.61 -15.26 11.20
C VAL A 27 -9.45 -14.83 12.11
N LEU A 28 -9.10 -13.54 12.09
CA LEU A 28 -7.93 -13.00 12.80
C LEU A 28 -8.12 -12.99 14.31
N SER A 29 -9.34 -12.91 14.84
CA SER A 29 -9.63 -12.96 16.28
C SER A 29 -9.11 -14.24 16.95
N ASN A 30 -8.92 -15.32 16.19
CA ASN A 30 -8.35 -16.58 16.67
C ASN A 30 -6.83 -16.51 16.93
N THR A 31 -6.15 -15.45 16.51
CA THR A 31 -4.68 -15.35 16.49
C THR A 31 -4.09 -14.62 17.70
N LYS A 32 -4.85 -14.37 18.78
CA LYS A 32 -4.51 -13.62 20.01
C LYS A 32 -4.02 -12.17 19.86
N TYR A 33 -3.76 -11.68 18.64
CA TYR A 33 -3.28 -10.33 18.39
C TYR A 33 -4.43 -9.35 18.20
N SER A 34 -4.25 -8.12 18.70
CA SER A 34 -5.21 -7.02 18.45
C SER A 34 -5.24 -6.67 16.96
N ILE A 35 -6.37 -6.12 16.51
CA ILE A 35 -6.61 -5.77 15.11
C ILE A 35 -6.85 -4.26 15.03
N LEU A 36 -6.13 -3.58 14.13
CA LEU A 36 -6.44 -2.24 13.66
C LEU A 36 -7.03 -2.39 12.26
N SER A 37 -8.31 -2.06 12.07
CA SER A 37 -8.97 -2.10 10.76
C SER A 37 -9.49 -0.73 10.38
N GLU A 38 -9.54 -0.42 9.09
CA GLU A 38 -10.15 0.82 8.58
C GLU A 38 -11.59 1.02 9.03
N GLU A 39 -12.38 -0.06 9.06
CA GLU A 39 -13.83 0.00 9.29
C GLU A 39 -14.22 -0.15 10.77
N ASP A 40 -13.23 -0.32 11.65
CA ASP A 40 -13.45 -0.48 13.09
C ASP A 40 -13.17 0.82 13.85
N ILE A 41 -13.78 0.95 15.03
CA ILE A 41 -13.44 2.03 15.96
C ILE A 41 -12.11 1.68 16.65
N ASP A 42 -11.08 2.51 16.45
CA ASP A 42 -9.80 2.35 17.14
C ASP A 42 -9.85 2.90 18.57
N ASP A 43 -10.12 2.01 19.53
CA ASP A 43 -10.14 2.31 20.98
C ASP A 43 -8.73 2.51 21.58
N GLN A 44 -7.68 2.46 20.76
CA GLN A 44 -6.27 2.63 21.12
C GLN A 44 -5.69 1.53 22.03
N SER A 45 -6.44 0.48 22.38
CA SER A 45 -5.96 -0.62 23.23
C SER A 45 -4.76 -1.36 22.63
N ARG A 46 -4.69 -1.41 21.29
CA ARG A 46 -3.59 -1.95 20.48
C ARG A 46 -2.23 -1.29 20.74
N LEU A 47 -2.20 -0.05 21.24
CA LEU A 47 -0.95 0.71 21.43
C LEU A 47 -0.05 0.10 22.51
N SER A 48 -0.65 -0.71 23.40
CA SER A 48 0.07 -1.47 24.44
C SER A 48 0.68 -2.79 23.93
N LYS A 49 0.44 -3.16 22.66
CA LYS A 49 0.82 -4.45 22.09
C LYS A 49 2.03 -4.32 21.19
N ASP A 50 2.97 -5.23 21.36
CA ASP A 50 4.15 -5.32 20.48
C ASP A 50 3.83 -5.91 19.12
N MET A 51 2.74 -6.69 19.01
CA MET A 51 2.34 -7.37 17.78
C MET A 51 0.84 -7.23 17.54
N ILE A 52 0.46 -6.73 16.36
CA ILE A 52 -0.93 -6.46 15.96
C ILE A 52 -1.16 -6.77 14.47
N TRP A 53 -2.40 -7.04 14.11
CA TRP A 53 -2.84 -6.99 12.73
C TRP A 53 -3.20 -5.55 12.34
N ILE A 54 -2.85 -5.16 11.12
CA ILE A 54 -3.36 -3.95 10.47
C ILE A 54 -4.05 -4.38 9.18
N VAL A 55 -5.29 -3.94 8.99
CA VAL A 55 -6.20 -4.42 7.95
C VAL A 55 -6.83 -3.25 7.20
N ASP A 56 -6.77 -3.32 5.87
CA ASP A 56 -7.72 -2.63 5.00
C ASP A 56 -8.62 -3.71 4.35
N PRO A 57 -9.90 -3.80 4.71
CA PRO A 57 -10.79 -4.83 4.21
C PRO A 57 -11.19 -4.61 2.75
N LEU A 58 -11.05 -3.39 2.22
CA LEU A 58 -11.30 -3.04 0.82
C LEU A 58 -10.57 -1.72 0.48
N ASP A 59 -9.31 -1.83 0.08
CA ASP A 59 -8.56 -0.68 -0.43
C ASP A 59 -9.04 -0.38 -1.86
N GLY A 60 -9.37 0.88 -2.13
CA GLY A 60 -9.93 1.31 -3.41
C GLY A 60 -11.45 1.23 -3.49
N THR A 61 -12.18 1.63 -2.45
CA THR A 61 -13.66 1.68 -2.45
C THR A 61 -14.23 2.45 -3.64
N SER A 62 -13.59 3.56 -4.07
CA SER A 62 -14.00 4.29 -5.28
C SER A 62 -13.87 3.42 -6.54
N ASP A 63 -12.78 2.67 -6.68
CA ASP A 63 -12.55 1.75 -7.80
C ASP A 63 -13.55 0.57 -7.77
N PHE A 64 -13.96 0.11 -6.58
CA PHE A 64 -15.03 -0.88 -6.41
C PHE A 64 -16.38 -0.33 -6.85
N ILE A 65 -16.74 0.88 -6.43
CA ILE A 65 -17.99 1.56 -6.81
C ILE A 65 -18.06 1.79 -8.33
N ASP A 66 -16.95 2.23 -8.92
CA ASP A 66 -16.82 2.49 -10.35
C ASP A 66 -16.63 1.22 -11.18
N LYS A 67 -16.59 0.04 -10.54
CA LYS A 67 -16.44 -1.28 -11.17
C LYS A 67 -15.22 -1.37 -12.08
N THR A 68 -14.14 -0.69 -11.72
CA THR A 68 -12.88 -0.74 -12.48
C THR A 68 -12.18 -2.09 -12.31
N GLY A 69 -12.53 -2.81 -11.24
CA GLY A 69 -11.88 -4.05 -10.84
C GLY A 69 -10.57 -3.83 -10.10
N GLU A 70 -10.18 -2.58 -9.79
CA GLU A 70 -8.88 -2.26 -9.21
C GLU A 70 -8.99 -1.90 -7.72
N PHE A 71 -9.44 -2.88 -6.94
CA PHE A 71 -9.52 -2.83 -5.48
C PHE A 71 -8.84 -4.07 -4.88
N THR A 72 -8.38 -3.96 -3.64
CA THR A 72 -7.67 -5.04 -2.96
C THR A 72 -8.12 -5.23 -1.52
N VAL A 73 -7.75 -6.36 -0.92
CA VAL A 73 -7.80 -6.57 0.52
C VAL A 73 -6.37 -6.59 1.04
N MET A 74 -6.05 -5.79 2.06
CA MET A 74 -4.71 -5.69 2.62
C MET A 74 -4.69 -6.15 4.06
N ILE A 75 -3.78 -7.08 4.38
CA ILE A 75 -3.62 -7.61 5.74
C ILE A 75 -2.13 -7.66 6.06
N ALA A 76 -1.73 -7.06 7.18
CA ALA A 76 -0.35 -7.08 7.64
C ALA A 76 -0.26 -7.50 9.11
N LEU A 77 0.75 -8.29 9.44
CA LEU A 77 1.18 -8.49 10.82
C LEU A 77 2.32 -7.54 11.11
N VAL A 78 2.14 -6.67 12.10
CA VAL A 78 3.15 -5.70 12.55
C VAL A 78 3.72 -6.15 13.87
N GLN A 79 5.06 -6.17 13.98
CA GLN A 79 5.79 -6.43 15.21
C GLN A 79 6.76 -5.28 15.48
N ASN A 80 6.76 -4.73 16.70
CA ASN A 80 7.65 -3.65 17.11
C ASN A 80 7.65 -2.49 16.10
N LYS A 81 6.45 -2.07 15.70
CA LYS A 81 6.20 -1.01 14.71
C LYS A 81 6.67 -1.28 13.28
N LYS A 82 7.06 -2.51 12.94
CA LYS A 82 7.48 -2.89 11.58
C LYS A 82 6.64 -4.06 11.05
N PRO A 83 6.12 -3.99 9.81
CA PRO A 83 5.44 -5.12 9.18
C PRO A 83 6.40 -6.29 8.99
N ILE A 84 6.00 -7.48 9.46
CA ILE A 84 6.75 -8.72 9.33
C ILE A 84 6.07 -9.74 8.42
N LEU A 85 4.80 -9.52 8.11
CA LEU A 85 4.03 -10.28 7.12
C LEU A 85 3.07 -9.31 6.43
N GLY A 86 2.90 -9.47 5.12
CA GLY A 86 1.99 -8.68 4.32
C GLY A 86 1.30 -9.54 3.28
N VAL A 87 -0.02 -9.36 3.13
CA VAL A 87 -0.87 -10.00 2.15
C VAL A 87 -1.69 -8.93 1.44
N ILE A 88 -1.66 -8.94 0.11
CA ILE A 88 -2.54 -8.14 -0.73
C ILE A 88 -3.29 -9.11 -1.64
N ALA A 89 -4.61 -9.16 -1.52
CA ALA A 89 -5.46 -9.91 -2.43
C ALA A 89 -6.07 -8.99 -3.47
N TRP A 90 -5.99 -9.37 -4.75
CA TRP A 90 -6.70 -8.73 -5.85
C TRP A 90 -7.83 -9.67 -6.32
N PRO A 91 -9.08 -9.47 -5.84
CA PRO A 91 -10.12 -10.49 -5.98
C PRO A 91 -10.57 -10.75 -7.42
N THR A 92 -10.68 -9.70 -8.25
CA THR A 92 -11.18 -9.83 -9.63
C THR A 92 -10.25 -10.66 -10.51
N GLU A 93 -8.93 -10.52 -10.31
CA GLU A 93 -7.91 -11.27 -11.03
C GLU A 93 -7.50 -12.58 -10.33
N LYS A 94 -8.04 -12.85 -9.14
CA LYS A 94 -7.66 -14.00 -8.29
C LYS A 94 -6.15 -14.05 -8.03
N ILE A 95 -5.53 -12.90 -7.82
CA ILE A 95 -4.11 -12.76 -7.54
C ILE A 95 -3.90 -12.52 -6.05
N LEU A 96 -2.88 -13.14 -5.46
CA LEU A 96 -2.38 -12.79 -4.13
C LEU A 96 -0.92 -12.35 -4.22
N PHE A 97 -0.56 -11.29 -3.51
CA PHE A 97 0.82 -10.96 -3.19
C PHE A 97 1.05 -11.25 -1.72
N VAL A 98 2.10 -12.00 -1.40
CA VAL A 98 2.42 -12.40 -0.02
C VAL A 98 3.91 -12.21 0.22
N ALA A 99 4.25 -11.67 1.39
CA ALA A 99 5.61 -11.62 1.86
C ALA A 99 5.67 -11.85 3.37
N GLN A 100 6.78 -12.40 3.81
CA GLN A 100 7.17 -12.50 5.20
C GLN A 100 8.62 -12.04 5.31
N LYS A 101 8.94 -11.33 6.40
CA LYS A 101 10.28 -10.82 6.68
C LYS A 101 11.33 -11.94 6.55
N ASN A 102 12.35 -11.69 5.72
CA ASN A 102 13.44 -12.60 5.37
C ASN A 102 13.04 -13.87 4.60
N CYS A 103 11.85 -13.92 4.00
CA CYS A 103 11.38 -15.07 3.22
C CYS A 103 11.21 -14.74 1.73
N GLY A 104 11.32 -13.47 1.34
CA GLY A 104 11.03 -13.00 0.00
C GLY A 104 9.54 -12.71 -0.23
N ALA A 105 9.25 -12.09 -1.37
CA ALA A 105 7.90 -11.80 -1.83
C ALA A 105 7.48 -12.78 -2.94
N PHE A 106 6.22 -13.15 -2.92
CA PHE A 106 5.62 -14.10 -3.86
C PHE A 106 4.30 -13.58 -4.40
N ARG A 107 3.99 -13.99 -5.62
CA ARG A 107 2.70 -13.77 -6.27
C ARG A 107 2.06 -15.13 -6.54
N TYR A 108 0.83 -15.31 -6.10
CA TYR A 108 -0.03 -16.41 -6.53
C TYR A 108 -0.94 -15.93 -7.66
N SER A 109 -0.93 -16.67 -8.76
CA SER A 109 -1.87 -16.50 -9.88
C SER A 109 -1.94 -17.81 -10.66
N ASP A 110 -3.03 -18.07 -11.38
CA ASP A 110 -3.15 -19.27 -12.24
C ASP A 110 -2.79 -20.59 -11.52
N ASN A 111 -3.17 -20.71 -10.25
CA ASN A 111 -2.88 -21.85 -9.38
C ASN A 111 -1.40 -22.16 -9.15
N ARG A 112 -0.52 -21.15 -9.23
CA ARG A 112 0.92 -21.30 -8.96
C ARG A 112 1.47 -20.13 -8.16
N TRP A 113 2.56 -20.41 -7.43
CA TRP A 113 3.34 -19.39 -6.72
C TRP A 113 4.61 -19.07 -7.50
N ASP A 114 4.82 -17.79 -7.80
CA ASP A 114 6.03 -17.27 -8.40
C ASP A 114 6.73 -16.32 -7.40
N LYS A 115 8.05 -16.44 -7.26
CA LYS A 115 8.83 -15.42 -6.54
C LYS A 115 8.90 -14.15 -7.39
N ILE A 116 8.66 -13.00 -6.77
CA ILE A 116 8.71 -11.70 -7.44
C ILE A 116 9.91 -10.88 -6.95
N SER A 117 10.36 -9.96 -7.81
CA SER A 117 11.43 -9.03 -7.49
C SER A 117 11.24 -7.74 -8.26
N VAL A 118 11.69 -6.63 -7.66
CA VAL A 118 11.74 -5.33 -8.33
C VAL A 118 12.72 -5.32 -9.51
N THR A 119 12.63 -4.31 -10.37
CA THR A 119 13.56 -4.15 -11.49
C THR A 119 14.95 -3.70 -11.04
N LYS A 120 15.92 -3.80 -11.96
CA LYS A 120 17.28 -3.30 -11.76
C LYS A 120 17.56 -1.97 -12.48
N ILE A 121 16.51 -1.23 -12.85
CA ILE A 121 16.65 0.06 -13.53
C ILE A 121 17.06 1.11 -12.50
N ASP A 122 18.17 1.82 -12.74
CA ASP A 122 18.73 2.83 -11.83
C ASP A 122 18.78 4.23 -12.45
N GLU A 123 18.35 4.39 -13.70
CA GLU A 123 18.30 5.65 -14.43
C GLU A 123 16.86 6.17 -14.50
N LEU A 124 16.61 7.36 -13.94
CA LEU A 124 15.28 7.97 -13.90
C LEU A 124 14.61 8.07 -15.29
N PRO A 125 15.29 8.49 -16.37
CA PRO A 125 14.64 8.57 -17.69
C PRO A 125 14.18 7.23 -18.27
N LYS A 126 14.65 6.09 -17.73
CA LYS A 126 14.25 4.73 -18.15
C LYS A 126 13.15 4.15 -17.25
N CYS A 127 12.79 4.85 -16.18
CA CYS A 127 11.83 4.38 -15.19
C CYS A 127 10.39 4.55 -15.69
N ARG A 128 9.52 3.72 -15.13
CA ARG A 128 8.06 3.83 -15.24
C ARG A 128 7.49 4.17 -13.89
N THR A 129 6.61 5.15 -13.87
CA THR A 129 5.86 5.54 -12.67
C THR A 129 4.44 5.01 -12.72
N VAL A 130 3.95 4.58 -11.57
CA VAL A 130 2.53 4.26 -11.36
C VAL A 130 1.93 5.25 -10.37
N GLY A 131 0.73 5.75 -10.65
CA GLY A 131 0.05 6.71 -9.78
C GLY A 131 -1.41 6.36 -9.55
N SER A 132 -2.04 7.05 -8.60
CA SER A 132 -3.45 6.81 -8.26
C SER A 132 -4.37 7.23 -9.40
N ARG A 133 -5.39 6.40 -9.71
CA ARG A 133 -6.44 6.76 -10.67
C ARG A 133 -7.25 7.97 -10.22
N HIS A 134 -7.65 8.00 -8.94
CA HIS A 134 -8.59 9.00 -8.42
C HIS A 134 -7.90 10.16 -7.68
N HIS A 135 -6.63 10.02 -7.28
CA HIS A 135 -5.99 10.94 -6.34
C HIS A 135 -4.63 11.50 -6.80
N LEU A 136 -4.29 11.36 -8.09
CA LEU A 136 -3.07 11.96 -8.63
C LEU A 136 -3.20 13.48 -8.76
N SER A 137 -2.35 14.20 -8.03
CA SER A 137 -2.30 15.67 -8.01
C SER A 137 -1.41 16.25 -9.10
N GLU A 138 -1.66 17.51 -9.48
CA GLU A 138 -0.80 18.26 -10.40
C GLU A 138 0.62 18.48 -9.84
N LYS A 139 0.78 18.54 -8.50
CA LYS A 139 2.10 18.63 -7.85
C LYS A 139 2.92 17.37 -8.15
N GLU A 140 2.32 16.20 -7.99
CA GLU A 140 2.98 14.90 -8.26
C GLU A 140 3.33 14.76 -9.74
N LYS A 141 2.41 15.10 -10.66
CA LYS A 141 2.67 15.07 -12.11
C LYS A 141 3.86 15.97 -12.50
N LYS A 142 3.87 17.21 -12.00
CA LYS A 142 4.97 18.16 -12.26
C LYS A 142 6.29 17.64 -11.70
N PHE A 143 6.28 17.03 -10.52
CA PHE A 143 7.47 16.46 -9.92
C PHE A 143 8.01 15.27 -10.72
N ILE A 144 7.15 14.30 -11.09
CA ILE A 144 7.49 13.15 -11.93
C ILE A 144 8.14 13.61 -13.24
N LYS A 145 7.55 14.60 -13.92
CA LYS A 145 8.11 15.19 -15.13
C LYS A 145 9.45 15.88 -14.88
N LYS A 146 9.60 16.60 -13.76
CA LYS A 146 10.85 17.31 -13.39
C LYS A 146 12.01 16.34 -13.19
N ILE A 147 11.76 15.16 -12.60
CA ILE A 147 12.80 14.13 -12.41
C ILE A 147 13.07 13.29 -13.67
N GLY A 148 12.47 13.66 -14.80
CA GLY A 148 12.75 13.09 -16.12
C GLY A 148 12.05 11.77 -16.41
N ILE A 149 11.04 11.38 -15.64
CA ILE A 149 10.26 10.17 -15.91
C ILE A 149 9.09 10.54 -16.83
N GLU A 150 9.05 9.94 -18.03
CA GLU A 150 8.00 10.19 -19.02
C GLU A 150 6.91 9.10 -19.01
N ASP A 151 7.28 7.84 -18.73
CA ASP A 151 6.33 6.73 -18.70
C ASP A 151 5.55 6.73 -17.37
N PHE A 152 4.25 6.95 -17.48
CA PHE A 152 3.32 7.04 -16.37
C PHE A 152 2.04 6.26 -16.67
N THR A 153 1.62 5.42 -15.73
CA THR A 153 0.32 4.75 -15.78
C THR A 153 -0.46 4.92 -14.49
N SER A 154 -1.78 5.09 -14.59
CA SER A 154 -2.66 5.13 -13.42
C SER A 154 -3.20 3.75 -13.11
N ILE A 155 -3.19 3.38 -11.83
CA ILE A 155 -3.83 2.17 -11.31
C ILE A 155 -4.37 2.41 -9.89
N GLY A 156 -5.54 1.85 -9.59
CA GLY A 156 -6.23 1.89 -8.31
C GLY A 156 -5.48 1.14 -7.22
N SER A 157 -5.80 1.46 -5.96
CA SER A 157 -5.44 0.63 -4.80
C SER A 157 -3.93 0.28 -4.65
N SER A 158 -3.58 -0.68 -3.82
CA SER A 158 -2.25 -1.20 -3.56
C SER A 158 -1.62 -1.95 -4.75
N LEU A 159 -2.36 -2.10 -5.86
CA LEU A 159 -1.87 -2.66 -7.12
C LEU A 159 -0.66 -1.89 -7.69
N LYS A 160 -0.53 -0.61 -7.34
CA LYS A 160 0.68 0.19 -7.58
C LYS A 160 1.93 -0.50 -7.03
N VAL A 161 1.86 -0.99 -5.80
CA VAL A 161 2.95 -1.70 -5.13
C VAL A 161 3.11 -3.11 -5.69
N GLY A 162 2.00 -3.77 -6.05
CA GLY A 162 2.04 -5.04 -6.79
C GLY A 162 2.84 -4.94 -8.10
N LYS A 163 2.63 -3.88 -8.89
CA LYS A 163 3.41 -3.61 -10.11
C LYS A 163 4.89 -3.41 -9.84
N ILE A 164 5.26 -2.59 -8.86
CA ILE A 164 6.67 -2.33 -8.51
C ILE A 164 7.34 -3.62 -8.03
N SER A 165 6.71 -4.34 -7.09
CA SER A 165 7.23 -5.57 -6.51
C SER A 165 7.37 -6.71 -7.52
N SER A 166 6.60 -6.65 -8.62
CA SER A 166 6.65 -7.60 -9.74
C SER A 166 7.54 -7.14 -10.90
N GLY A 167 8.30 -6.05 -10.75
CA GLY A 167 9.21 -5.55 -11.77
C GLY A 167 8.53 -4.93 -12.99
N GLN A 168 7.29 -4.44 -12.84
CA GLN A 168 6.50 -3.80 -13.91
C GLN A 168 6.54 -2.28 -13.86
N ALA A 169 7.05 -1.70 -12.76
CA ALA A 169 7.25 -0.28 -12.58
C ALA A 169 8.39 -0.02 -11.59
N GLU A 170 8.90 1.20 -11.57
CA GLU A 170 10.06 1.58 -10.76
C GLU A 170 9.70 2.48 -9.59
N ALA A 171 8.63 3.28 -9.70
CA ALA A 171 8.24 4.24 -8.66
C ALA A 171 6.72 4.46 -8.55
N TYR A 172 6.27 4.67 -7.32
CA TYR A 172 4.99 5.25 -6.95
C TYR A 172 5.25 6.39 -5.98
N ILE A 173 4.73 7.58 -6.32
CA ILE A 173 4.89 8.80 -5.55
C ILE A 173 3.50 9.29 -5.14
N THR A 174 3.32 9.59 -3.86
CA THR A 174 2.24 10.47 -3.42
C THR A 174 2.71 11.45 -2.35
N THR A 175 2.23 12.68 -2.41
CA THR A 175 2.57 13.78 -1.49
C THR A 175 1.44 14.06 -0.48
N THR A 176 0.40 13.23 -0.47
CA THR A 176 -0.76 13.39 0.41
C THR A 176 -0.48 12.89 1.83
N ASN A 177 -1.01 13.59 2.85
CA ASN A 177 -1.03 13.12 4.24
C ASN A 177 -2.33 12.38 4.59
N LYS A 178 -3.14 12.01 3.58
CA LYS A 178 -4.38 11.26 3.76
C LYS A 178 -4.14 9.77 3.96
N MET A 179 -2.99 9.25 3.54
CA MET A 179 -2.66 7.82 3.67
C MET A 179 -2.55 7.44 5.14
N LYS A 180 -3.10 6.29 5.49
CA LYS A 180 -3.13 5.71 6.82
C LYS A 180 -2.28 4.43 6.88
N GLU A 181 -2.06 3.90 8.07
CA GLU A 181 -1.22 2.72 8.28
C GLU A 181 -1.67 1.49 7.50
N TRP A 182 -2.98 1.27 7.36
CA TRP A 182 -3.53 0.12 6.62
C TRP A 182 -3.30 0.19 5.11
N ASP A 183 -3.24 1.39 4.51
CA ASP A 183 -2.93 1.59 3.09
C ASP A 183 -1.50 1.13 2.72
N THR A 184 -0.59 1.04 3.69
CA THR A 184 0.83 0.80 3.42
C THR A 184 1.45 -0.39 4.15
N ALA A 185 0.87 -0.89 5.25
CA ALA A 185 1.51 -1.92 6.07
C ALA A 185 1.81 -3.22 5.30
N ALA A 186 0.82 -3.74 4.55
CA ALA A 186 1.03 -4.96 3.76
C ALA A 186 1.99 -4.71 2.59
N SER A 187 1.78 -3.59 1.89
CA SER A 187 2.62 -3.10 0.80
C SER A 187 4.09 -2.94 1.21
N TYR A 188 4.37 -2.45 2.41
CA TYR A 188 5.71 -2.25 2.94
C TYR A 188 6.47 -3.57 3.04
N CYS A 189 5.85 -4.60 3.62
CA CYS A 189 6.47 -5.91 3.73
C CYS A 189 6.74 -6.50 2.34
N ILE A 190 5.75 -6.44 1.45
CA ILE A 190 5.83 -7.00 0.09
C ILE A 190 6.95 -6.35 -0.72
N VAL A 191 7.01 -5.02 -0.79
CA VAL A 191 8.03 -4.34 -1.59
C VAL A 191 9.43 -4.50 -1.01
N SER A 192 9.55 -4.51 0.32
CA SER A 192 10.84 -4.71 0.99
C SER A 192 11.41 -6.10 0.68
N GLU A 193 10.57 -7.13 0.78
CA GLU A 193 10.99 -8.52 0.50
C GLU A 193 11.14 -8.81 -1.01
N ALA A 194 10.56 -7.99 -1.88
CA ALA A 194 10.84 -7.99 -3.33
C ALA A 194 12.17 -7.27 -3.69
N GLY A 195 12.84 -6.65 -2.72
CA GLY A 195 14.10 -5.92 -2.89
C GLY A 195 13.96 -4.42 -3.16
N GLY A 196 12.75 -3.86 -3.03
CA GLY A 196 12.49 -2.43 -3.14
C GLY A 196 12.56 -1.68 -1.82
N LYS A 197 12.08 -0.43 -1.82
CA LYS A 197 12.12 0.45 -0.65
C LYS A 197 10.85 1.30 -0.56
N MET A 198 10.36 1.49 0.66
CA MET A 198 9.22 2.34 0.98
C MET A 198 9.53 3.25 2.18
N THR A 199 9.32 4.56 2.00
CA THR A 199 9.54 5.61 3.00
C THR A 199 8.49 6.70 2.86
N ASP A 200 8.55 7.75 3.68
CA ASP A 200 7.94 9.02 3.32
C ASP A 200 8.71 9.71 2.15
N MET A 201 8.21 10.83 1.62
CA MET A 201 8.89 11.53 0.52
C MET A 201 10.23 12.17 0.91
N LEU A 202 10.49 12.32 2.22
CA LEU A 202 11.75 12.86 2.75
C LEU A 202 12.78 11.74 3.02
N GLY A 203 12.43 10.48 2.76
CA GLY A 203 13.28 9.31 2.95
C GLY A 203 13.28 8.78 4.39
N ASN A 204 12.36 9.25 5.24
CA ASN A 204 12.23 8.74 6.60
C ASN A 204 11.52 7.39 6.60
N ASP A 205 11.99 6.51 7.48
CA ASP A 205 11.39 5.21 7.70
C ASP A 205 9.94 5.31 8.19
N LEU A 206 9.05 4.53 7.57
CA LEU A 206 7.69 4.37 8.07
C LEU A 206 7.68 3.52 9.34
N THR A 207 6.77 3.87 10.25
CA THR A 207 6.47 3.12 11.47
C THR A 207 4.98 2.86 11.55
N TYR A 208 4.60 1.81 12.26
CA TYR A 208 3.22 1.32 12.36
C TYR A 208 2.83 1.09 13.82
N ASN A 209 1.55 0.84 14.08
CA ASN A 209 0.94 0.85 15.41
C ASN A 209 1.15 2.20 16.13
N ASN A 210 1.03 3.33 15.42
CA ASN A 210 1.13 4.66 16.03
C ASN A 210 -0.23 5.16 16.51
N LYS A 211 -0.21 6.11 17.44
CA LYS A 211 -1.42 6.79 17.91
C LYS A 211 -2.10 7.58 16.80
N ASN A 212 -1.32 8.28 15.99
CA ASN A 212 -1.80 8.88 14.75
C ASN A 212 -1.56 7.89 13.61
N VAL A 213 -2.63 7.36 13.04
CA VAL A 213 -2.55 6.39 11.93
C VAL A 213 -2.23 7.05 10.59
N HIS A 214 -2.28 8.38 10.49
CA HIS A 214 -1.95 9.08 9.24
C HIS A 214 -0.45 9.20 9.03
N HIS A 215 0.00 8.75 7.87
CA HIS A 215 1.35 9.03 7.38
C HIS A 215 1.52 10.53 7.11
N GLN A 216 2.72 11.03 7.40
CA GLN A 216 3.12 12.40 7.15
C GLN A 216 4.13 12.44 6.01
N ASN A 217 4.18 13.56 5.29
CA ASN A 217 5.12 13.82 4.20
C ASN A 217 4.95 12.88 2.99
N GLY A 218 3.75 12.37 2.76
CA GLY A 218 3.49 11.47 1.63
C GLY A 218 4.18 10.11 1.73
N ILE A 219 4.14 9.35 0.64
CA ILE A 219 4.70 8.01 0.53
C ILE A 219 5.50 7.90 -0.78
N LEU A 220 6.70 7.35 -0.67
CA LEU A 220 7.56 6.98 -1.78
C LEU A 220 7.77 5.46 -1.77
N VAL A 221 7.40 4.80 -2.87
CA VAL A 221 7.70 3.38 -3.11
C VAL A 221 8.54 3.27 -4.36
N THR A 222 9.62 2.49 -4.31
CA THR A 222 10.53 2.33 -5.46
C THR A 222 11.13 0.93 -5.54
N ASN A 223 11.84 0.64 -6.63
CA ASN A 223 12.73 -0.51 -6.74
C ASN A 223 14.01 -0.44 -5.87
N GLY A 224 14.15 0.58 -5.02
CA GLY A 224 15.32 0.78 -4.15
C GLY A 224 16.49 1.50 -4.81
N LEU A 225 16.80 1.20 -6.07
CA LEU A 225 17.97 1.75 -6.78
C LEU A 225 17.86 3.25 -7.08
N ILE A 226 16.65 3.73 -7.38
CA ILE A 226 16.39 5.15 -7.67
C ILE A 226 15.92 5.94 -6.45
N HIS A 227 15.76 5.28 -5.30
CA HIS A 227 15.04 5.83 -4.16
C HIS A 227 15.66 7.13 -3.64
N ASP A 228 16.96 7.08 -3.35
CA ASP A 228 17.66 8.22 -2.77
C ASP A 228 17.77 9.38 -3.77
N LYS A 229 17.87 9.09 -5.08
CA LYS A 229 17.82 10.10 -6.15
C LYS A 229 16.49 10.86 -6.13
N ILE A 230 15.36 10.14 -5.99
CA ILE A 230 14.03 10.77 -5.92
C ILE A 230 13.90 11.60 -4.64
N VAL A 231 14.35 11.09 -3.49
CA VAL A 231 14.33 11.82 -2.21
C VAL A 231 15.15 13.11 -2.30
N GLU A 232 16.35 13.07 -2.88
CA GLU A 232 17.21 14.24 -3.09
C GLU A 232 16.54 15.29 -3.98
N GLU A 233 15.91 14.88 -5.08
CA GLU A 233 15.16 15.79 -5.95
C GLU A 233 13.92 16.38 -5.26
N PHE A 234 13.24 15.61 -4.42
CA PHE A 234 12.08 16.08 -3.66
C PHE A 234 12.48 17.13 -2.61
N LYS A 235 13.58 16.90 -1.89
CA LYS A 235 14.11 17.85 -0.89
C LYS A 235 14.52 19.20 -1.47
N LYS A 236 14.80 19.30 -2.77
CA LYS A 236 15.07 20.57 -3.46
C LYS A 236 13.79 21.41 -3.71
N LEU A 237 12.61 20.87 -3.43
CA LEU A 237 11.32 21.54 -3.60
C LEU A 237 10.75 22.12 -2.30
N GLU A 238 11.33 21.78 -1.16
CA GLU A 238 11.02 22.37 0.15
C GLU A 238 11.94 23.56 0.44
#